data_AF-A0A2A2QIE0-F1
#
_entry.id   AF-A0A2A2QIE0-F1
#
_cell.length_a   1.000
_cell.length_b   1.000
_cell.length_c   1.000
_cell.angle_alpha   90.00
_cell.angle_beta   90.00
_cell.angle_gamma   90.00
#
_symmetry.space_group_name_H-M   'P 1'
#
loop_
_entity.id
_entity.type
_entity.pdbx_description
1 polymer ?
#
loop_
_entity_poly.entity_id
_entity_poly.type
_entity_poly.pdbx_seq_one_letter_code
_entity_poly.pdbx_strand_id
1 'polypeptide(L)'
;MIAYPDTSFLCSLYREQVFSEQARQHRDRMREALYATVLLEFEFMQAIELQVFLHLNDRTKGYGRRVADAVIAKWNEQIAEGKVKLVPCDTDEVIRYALKLSRSHTAGGGIDRSTCCTSPPRCTSGRRSFSASTIAR
;
A
#
# COMPACT_ATOMS: atom_id res chain seq x y z
N MET A 1 14.10 -16.52 6.90
CA MET A 1 14.21 -15.13 6.41
C MET A 1 13.03 -14.37 7.01
N ILE A 2 13.24 -13.21 7.62
CA ILE A 2 12.13 -12.41 8.16
C ILE A 2 11.48 -11.69 6.98
N ALA A 3 10.17 -11.92 6.77
CA ALA A 3 9.40 -11.22 5.75
C ALA A 3 8.78 -9.95 6.35
N TYR A 4 9.00 -8.80 5.70
CA TYR A 4 8.31 -7.56 6.00
C TYR A 4 7.16 -7.38 5.01
N PRO A 5 5.91 -7.38 5.48
CA PRO A 5 4.77 -7.09 4.61
C PRO A 5 4.73 -5.60 4.27
N ASP A 6 4.06 -5.27 3.18
CA ASP A 6 3.67 -3.91 2.85
C ASP A 6 2.19 -3.67 3.17
N THR A 7 1.76 -2.42 3.04
CA THR A 7 0.37 -2.03 3.33
C THR A 7 -0.63 -2.77 2.43
N SER A 8 -0.26 -3.06 1.18
CA SER A 8 -1.15 -3.74 0.23
C SER A 8 -1.40 -5.21 0.59
N PHE A 9 -0.38 -5.91 1.10
CA PHE A 9 -0.51 -7.26 1.66
C PHE A 9 -1.42 -7.26 2.88
N LEU A 10 -1.23 -6.32 3.82
CA LEU A 10 -2.11 -6.18 4.99
C LEU A 10 -3.57 -5.94 4.59
N CYS A 11 -3.79 -5.04 3.64
CA CYS A 11 -5.13 -4.76 3.11
C CYS A 11 -5.78 -6.00 2.49
N SER A 12 -4.99 -6.87 1.85
CA SER A 12 -5.47 -8.12 1.25
C SER A 12 -5.69 -9.22 2.30
N LEU A 13 -4.93 -9.21 3.39
CA LEU A 13 -5.04 -10.22 4.46
C LEU A 13 -6.25 -9.97 5.38
N TYR A 14 -6.52 -8.71 5.70
CA TYR A 14 -7.54 -8.33 6.66
C TYR A 14 -8.91 -8.02 6.03
N ARG A 15 -8.98 -7.85 4.70
CA ARG A 15 -10.22 -7.59 3.97
C ARG A 15 -10.21 -8.33 2.64
N GLU A 16 -11.38 -8.83 2.22
CA GLU A 16 -11.52 -9.56 0.96
C GLU A 16 -11.30 -8.66 -0.28
N GLN A 17 -10.32 -9.00 -1.09
CA GLN A 17 -9.87 -8.35 -2.32
C GLN A 17 -9.42 -9.41 -3.32
N VAL A 18 -9.07 -8.96 -4.54
CA VAL A 18 -8.59 -9.84 -5.63
C VAL A 18 -7.40 -10.69 -5.20
N PHE A 19 -6.52 -10.18 -4.33
CA PHE A 19 -5.32 -10.89 -3.86
C PHE A 19 -5.47 -11.54 -2.48
N SER A 20 -6.67 -11.55 -1.88
CA SER A 20 -6.86 -12.06 -0.52
C SER A 20 -6.61 -13.55 -0.39
N GLU A 21 -6.98 -14.34 -1.38
CA GLU A 21 -6.69 -15.78 -1.37
C GLU A 21 -5.19 -16.04 -1.35
N GLN A 22 -4.43 -15.35 -2.21
CA GLN A 22 -2.98 -15.48 -2.29
C GLN A 22 -2.31 -14.98 -0.99
N ALA A 23 -2.79 -13.87 -0.42
CA ALA A 23 -2.29 -13.35 0.84
C ALA A 23 -2.53 -14.32 2.01
N ARG A 24 -3.72 -14.95 2.07
CA ARG A 24 -4.04 -16.00 3.07
C ARG A 24 -3.15 -17.23 2.90
N GLN A 25 -3.05 -17.76 1.68
CA GLN A 25 -2.18 -18.91 1.40
C GLN A 25 -0.72 -18.62 1.74
N HIS A 26 -0.24 -17.40 1.50
CA HIS A 26 1.10 -16.99 1.90
C HIS A 26 1.23 -16.95 3.43
N ARG A 27 0.28 -16.31 4.11
CA ARG A 27 0.24 -16.23 5.58
C ARG A 27 0.21 -17.60 6.24
N ASP A 28 -0.56 -18.55 5.72
CA ASP A 28 -0.69 -19.90 6.26
C ASP A 28 0.61 -20.72 6.12
N ARG A 29 1.45 -20.40 5.13
CA ARG A 29 2.77 -21.03 4.93
C ARG A 29 3.84 -20.42 5.82
N MET A 30 3.65 -19.19 6.31
CA MET A 30 4.57 -18.54 7.23
C MET A 30 4.48 -19.20 8.61
N ARG A 31 5.63 -19.52 9.21
CA ARG A 31 5.68 -20.08 10.58
C ARG A 31 6.00 -19.01 11.61
N GLU A 32 6.64 -17.94 11.17
CA GLU A 32 7.01 -16.79 11.97
C GLU A 32 5.87 -15.79 12.15
N ALA A 33 5.99 -14.98 13.20
CA ALA A 33 5.13 -13.81 13.39
C ALA A 33 5.28 -12.83 12.22
N LEU A 34 4.24 -12.05 11.96
CA LEU A 34 4.30 -10.93 11.03
C LEU A 34 5.11 -9.81 11.69
N TYR A 35 6.24 -9.41 11.12
CA TYR A 35 7.00 -8.28 11.65
C TYR A 35 6.58 -7.00 10.93
N ALA A 36 6.12 -6.01 11.69
CA ALA A 36 5.65 -4.73 11.17
C ALA A 36 6.36 -3.58 11.88
N THR A 37 6.64 -2.49 11.17
CA THR A 37 7.14 -1.25 11.78
C THR A 37 5.96 -0.37 12.19
N VAL A 38 6.23 0.62 13.06
CA VAL A 38 5.23 1.65 13.40
C VAL A 38 4.78 2.47 12.19
N LEU A 39 5.66 2.63 11.19
CA LEU A 39 5.32 3.31 9.93
C LEU A 39 4.30 2.48 9.12
N LEU A 40 4.49 1.16 9.04
CA LEU A 40 3.57 0.27 8.35
C LEU A 40 2.21 0.22 9.06
N GLU A 41 2.21 0.15 10.40
CA GLU A 41 0.97 0.20 11.17
C GLU A 41 0.22 1.50 10.90
N PHE A 42 0.91 2.65 10.93
CA PHE A 42 0.31 3.93 10.58
C PHE A 42 -0.30 3.93 9.18
N GLU A 43 0.44 3.50 8.15
CA GLU A 43 -0.09 3.43 6.78
C GLU A 43 -1.33 2.53 6.69
N PHE A 44 -1.31 1.39 7.37
CA PHE A 44 -2.45 0.47 7.39
C PHE A 44 -3.68 1.07 8.06
N MET A 45 -3.53 1.75 9.19
CA MET A 45 -4.65 2.44 9.85
C MET A 45 -5.22 3.56 8.99
N GLN A 46 -4.35 4.35 8.33
CA GLN A 46 -4.81 5.40 7.41
C GLN A 46 -5.51 4.82 6.17
N ALA A 47 -5.04 3.67 5.67
CA ALA A 47 -5.72 2.97 4.57
C ALA A 47 -7.13 2.52 4.98
N ILE A 48 -7.32 2.05 6.22
CA ILE A 48 -8.63 1.68 6.77
C ILE A 48 -9.55 2.90 6.85
N GLU A 49 -9.08 4.01 7.43
CA GLU A 49 -9.88 5.23 7.55
C GLU A 49 -10.25 5.82 6.19
N LEU A 50 -9.37 5.72 5.19
CA LEU A 50 -9.70 6.08 3.81
C LEU A 50 -10.87 5.26 3.28
N GLN A 51 -10.95 3.96 3.57
CA GLN A 51 -12.09 3.13 3.13
C GLN A 51 -13.40 3.56 3.80
N VAL A 52 -13.35 3.96 5.08
CA VAL A 52 -14.51 4.52 5.79
C VAL A 52 -14.95 5.83 5.14
N PHE A 53 -14.00 6.74 4.88
CA PHE A 53 -14.29 8.00 4.20
C PHE A 53 -14.92 7.76 2.81
N LEU A 54 -14.36 6.86 2.01
CA LEU A 54 -14.92 6.53 0.70
C LEU A 54 -16.35 6.01 0.82
N HIS A 55 -16.63 5.14 1.79
CA HIS A 55 -17.96 4.60 2.01
C HIS A 55 -18.98 5.64 2.50
N LEU A 56 -18.54 6.62 3.30
CA LEU A 56 -19.39 7.72 3.76
C LEU A 56 -19.82 8.63 2.60
N ASN A 57 -18.92 8.88 1.65
CA ASN A 57 -19.21 9.71 0.48
C ASN A 57 -19.95 8.94 -0.63
N ASP A 58 -19.63 7.66 -0.80
CA ASP A 58 -20.18 6.80 -1.85
C ASP A 58 -20.29 5.37 -1.32
N ARG A 59 -21.51 4.93 -1.03
CA ARG A 59 -21.78 3.61 -0.44
C ARG A 59 -21.36 2.43 -1.33
N THR A 60 -21.10 2.67 -2.62
CA THR A 60 -20.58 1.65 -3.54
C THR A 60 -19.07 1.44 -3.44
N LYS A 61 -18.37 2.34 -2.72
CA LYS A 61 -16.93 2.29 -2.47
C LYS A 61 -16.64 1.99 -1.00
N GLY A 62 -15.43 1.49 -0.76
CA GLY A 62 -14.92 1.23 0.59
C GLY A 62 -15.79 0.30 1.43
N TYR A 63 -15.73 0.48 2.74
CA TYR A 63 -16.56 -0.25 3.70
C TYR A 63 -16.95 0.62 4.89
N GLY A 64 -18.06 0.28 5.54
CA GLY A 64 -18.59 1.03 6.67
C GLY A 64 -17.74 0.90 7.93
N ARG A 65 -17.92 1.85 8.85
CA ARG A 65 -17.19 1.95 10.12
C ARG A 65 -17.16 0.64 10.93
N ARG A 66 -18.27 -0.09 10.99
CA ARG A 66 -18.35 -1.38 11.69
C ARG A 66 -17.35 -2.40 11.18
N VAL A 67 -17.07 -2.43 9.87
CA VAL A 67 -16.07 -3.32 9.27
C VAL A 67 -14.66 -2.85 9.64
N ALA A 68 -14.42 -1.54 9.60
CA ALA A 68 -13.14 -0.95 10.02
C ALA A 68 -12.80 -1.31 11.47
N ASP A 69 -13.74 -1.11 12.39
CA ASP A 69 -13.54 -1.40 13.81
C ASP A 69 -13.25 -2.90 14.05
N ALA A 70 -13.91 -3.79 13.29
CA ALA A 70 -13.64 -5.23 13.37
C ALA A 70 -12.23 -5.60 12.85
N VAL A 71 -11.76 -4.94 11.79
CA VAL A 71 -10.39 -5.12 11.26
C VAL A 71 -9.36 -4.63 12.28
N ILE A 72 -9.57 -3.45 12.87
CA ILE A 72 -8.68 -2.87 13.89
C ILE A 72 -8.64 -3.77 15.14
N ALA A 73 -9.79 -4.25 15.58
CA ALA A 73 -9.86 -5.18 16.71
C ALA A 73 -9.05 -6.46 16.44
N LYS A 74 -9.21 -7.06 15.25
CA LYS A 74 -8.46 -8.26 14.84
C LYS A 74 -6.95 -8.00 14.74
N TRP A 75 -6.54 -6.83 14.27
CA TRP A 75 -5.12 -6.43 14.25
C TRP A 75 -4.55 -6.38 15.67
N ASN A 76 -5.23 -5.70 16.58
CA ASN A 76 -4.81 -5.58 17.98
C ASN A 76 -4.80 -6.93 18.70
N GLU A 77 -5.78 -7.80 18.43
CA GLU A 77 -5.81 -9.17 18.94
C GLU A 77 -4.56 -9.95 18.47
N GLN A 78 -4.22 -9.88 17.19
CA GLN A 78 -3.03 -10.57 16.67
C GLN A 78 -1.70 -10.02 17.22
N ILE A 79 -1.65 -8.73 17.56
CA ILE A 79 -0.51 -8.16 18.29
C ILE A 79 -0.44 -8.76 19.70
N ALA A 80 -1.56 -8.79 20.43
CA ALA A 80 -1.61 -9.33 21.78
C ALA A 80 -1.26 -10.83 21.84
N GLU A 81 -1.66 -11.60 20.82
CA GLU A 81 -1.32 -13.02 20.65
C GLU A 81 0.13 -13.25 20.16
N GLY A 82 0.86 -12.18 19.80
CA GLY A 82 2.21 -12.26 19.25
C GLY A 82 2.28 -12.80 17.81
N LYS A 83 1.15 -12.94 17.11
CA LYS A 83 1.06 -13.28 15.68
C LYS A 83 1.52 -12.12 14.79
N VAL A 84 1.42 -10.89 15.29
CA VAL A 84 2.03 -9.68 14.74
C VAL A 84 2.99 -9.13 15.79
N LYS A 85 4.20 -8.73 15.37
CA LYS A 85 5.21 -8.13 16.22
C LYS A 85 5.58 -6.77 15.66
N LEU A 86 5.30 -5.72 16.43
CA LEU A 86 5.78 -4.38 16.13
C LEU A 86 7.27 -4.29 16.46
N VAL A 87 8.07 -3.94 15.46
CA VAL A 87 9.52 -3.83 15.57
C VAL A 87 9.91 -2.36 15.58
N PRO A 88 10.69 -1.90 16.58
CA PRO A 88 11.23 -0.55 16.55
C PRO A 88 12.15 -0.40 15.34
N CYS A 89 12.05 0.74 14.66
CA CYS A 89 12.95 1.11 13.58
C CYS A 89 13.50 2.52 13.82
N ASP A 90 14.77 2.75 13.45
CA ASP A 90 15.31 4.10 13.36
C ASP A 90 14.71 4.79 12.14
N THR A 91 13.64 5.54 12.37
CA THR A 91 12.90 6.23 11.31
C THR A 91 13.78 7.23 10.55
N ASP A 92 14.68 7.92 11.24
CA ASP A 92 15.57 8.90 10.62
C ASP A 92 16.55 8.21 9.65
N GLU A 93 17.14 7.09 10.08
CA GLU A 93 18.03 6.31 9.23
C GLU A 93 17.28 5.70 8.04
N VAL A 94 16.10 5.11 8.28
CA VAL A 94 15.26 4.52 7.23
C VAL A 94 14.89 5.56 6.17
N ILE A 95 14.47 6.76 6.58
CA ILE A 95 14.12 7.84 5.65
C ILE A 95 15.36 8.31 4.87
N ARG A 96 16.51 8.50 5.52
CA ARG A 96 17.75 8.89 4.82
C ARG A 96 18.16 7.85 3.79
N TYR A 97 18.04 6.56 4.14
CA TYR A 97 18.35 5.46 3.22
C TYR A 97 17.35 5.38 2.06
N ALA A 98 16.06 5.51 2.34
CA ALA A 98 15.01 5.56 1.32
C ALA A 98 15.21 6.73 0.35
N LEU A 99 15.63 7.90 0.83
CA LEU A 99 15.98 9.04 -0.02
C LEU A 99 17.19 8.76 -0.91
N LYS A 100 18.21 8.08 -0.37
CA LYS A 100 19.38 7.66 -1.16
C LYS A 100 18.98 6.71 -2.28
N LEU A 101 18.18 5.69 -1.97
CA LEU A 101 17.62 4.75 -2.96
C LEU A 101 16.73 5.45 -3.98
N SER A 102 15.82 6.30 -3.53
CA SER A 102 14.95 7.06 -4.44
C SER A 102 15.77 7.93 -5.38
N ARG A 103 16.81 8.64 -4.91
CA ARG A 103 17.69 9.42 -5.79
C ARG A 103 18.37 8.54 -6.84
N SER A 104 18.90 7.37 -6.47
CA SER A 104 19.55 6.48 -7.43
C SER A 104 18.58 5.89 -8.46
N HIS A 105 17.32 5.65 -8.09
CA HIS A 105 16.33 5.03 -8.98
C HIS A 105 15.43 6.03 -9.73
N THR A 106 15.20 7.22 -9.19
CA THR A 106 14.33 8.25 -9.78
C THR A 106 15.11 9.24 -10.65
N ALA A 107 16.34 9.61 -10.27
CA ALA A 107 17.13 10.58 -11.04
C ALA A 107 17.64 10.02 -12.39
N GLY A 108 17.75 8.69 -12.52
CA GLY A 108 18.21 8.03 -13.75
C GLY A 108 17.13 7.77 -14.81
N GLY A 109 15.85 7.94 -14.49
CA GLY A 109 14.77 7.59 -15.41
C GLY A 109 13.41 7.67 -14.75
N GLY A 110 13.01 8.88 -14.34
CA GLY A 110 11.72 9.14 -13.69
C GLY A 110 10.58 8.32 -14.30
N ILE A 111 9.62 7.89 -13.47
CA ILE A 111 8.52 7.03 -13.91
C ILE A 111 7.67 7.79 -14.92
N ASP A 112 7.96 7.62 -16.21
CA ASP A 112 7.05 7.95 -17.28
C ASP A 112 5.97 6.88 -17.28
N ARG A 113 4.77 7.25 -16.81
CA ARG A 113 3.60 6.36 -16.80
C ARG A 113 3.24 5.82 -18.20
N SER A 114 3.83 6.34 -19.27
CA SER A 114 3.70 5.77 -20.63
C SER A 114 4.32 4.36 -20.75
N THR A 115 5.27 3.99 -19.89
CA THR A 115 5.99 2.69 -19.95
C THR A 115 5.39 1.62 -19.03
N CYS A 116 4.48 1.96 -18.13
CA CYS A 116 3.83 0.97 -17.24
C CYS A 116 2.74 0.14 -17.95
N CYS A 117 2.42 0.47 -19.21
CA CYS A 117 1.40 -0.20 -20.03
C CYS A 117 1.98 -1.04 -21.20
N THR A 118 3.25 -1.45 -21.16
CA THR A 118 3.83 -2.32 -22.20
C THR A 118 3.62 -3.80 -21.90
N SER A 119 2.34 -4.20 -21.88
CA SER A 119 1.90 -5.48 -22.43
C SER A 119 0.57 -5.20 -23.15
N PRO A 120 0.48 -5.48 -24.46
CA PRO A 120 -0.54 -4.86 -25.32
C PRO A 120 -1.91 -5.54 -25.13
N PRO A 121 -3.02 -4.82 -25.42
CA PRO A 121 -3.47 -4.85 -26.81
C PRO A 121 -3.70 -3.47 -27.41
N ARG A 122 -3.56 -3.46 -28.74
CA ARG A 122 -3.72 -2.35 -29.69
C ARG A 122 -4.83 -1.37 -29.32
N CYS A 123 -4.47 -0.10 -29.11
CA CYS A 123 -5.37 1.02 -29.33
C CYS A 123 -4.66 2.05 -30.20
N THR A 124 -4.98 2.02 -31.50
CA THR A 124 -4.72 3.10 -32.46
C THR A 124 -5.68 4.26 -32.19
N SER A 125 -5.17 5.43 -31.80
CA SER A 125 -5.59 6.75 -32.36
C SER A 125 -5.09 7.94 -31.53
N GLY A 126 -4.47 8.91 -32.22
CA GLY A 126 -4.63 10.35 -31.95
C GLY A 126 -3.75 11.03 -30.91
N ARG A 127 -2.46 11.28 -31.19
CA ARG A 127 -1.71 12.36 -30.51
C ARG A 127 -2.24 13.72 -30.96
N ARG A 128 -2.72 14.54 -30.02
CA ARG A 128 -2.69 16.00 -30.14
C ARG A 128 -1.59 16.52 -29.23
N SER A 129 -0.58 17.13 -29.83
CA SER A 129 0.48 17.87 -29.15
C SER A 129 -0.10 19.16 -28.55
N PHE A 130 0.12 19.37 -27.24
CA PHE A 130 -0.07 20.67 -26.61
C PHE A 130 1.30 21.35 -26.46
N SER A 131 1.44 22.53 -27.07
CA SER A 131 2.62 23.40 -26.97
C SER A 131 2.57 24.21 -25.68
N ALA A 132 3.60 24.08 -24.85
CA ALA A 132 3.78 24.86 -23.63
C ALA A 132 4.41 26.23 -23.96
N SER A 133 3.56 27.20 -24.30
CA SER A 133 3.99 28.59 -24.43
C SER A 133 2.82 29.52 -24.14
N THR A 134 2.44 29.64 -22.87
CA THR A 134 1.78 30.81 -22.26
C THR A 134 1.66 30.54 -20.77
N ILE A 135 2.48 31.19 -19.94
CA ILE A 135 2.13 31.78 -18.63
C ILE A 135 3.39 32.54 -18.21
N ALA A 136 3.43 33.82 -18.56
CA ALA A 136 4.25 34.83 -17.94
C ALA A 136 3.42 36.11 -17.96
N ARG A 137 2.79 36.41 -16.83
CA ARG A 137 2.39 37.75 -16.39
C ARG A 137 2.42 37.77 -14.88
#